data_AF-A0A0A9WD62-F1
#
_entry.id   AF-A0A0A9WD62-F1
#
_cell.length_a   1.000
_cell.length_b   1.000
_cell.length_c   1.000
_cell.angle_alpha   90.00
_cell.angle_beta   90.00
_cell.angle_gamma   90.00
#
_symmetry.space_group_name_H-M   'P 1'
#
loop_
_entity.id
_entity.type
_entity.pdbx_description
1 polymer ?
#
loop_
_entity_poly.entity_id
_entity_poly.type
_entity_poly.pdbx_seq_one_letter_code
_entity_poly.pdbx_strand_id
1 'polypeptide(L)'
;MEKQVEELQQTKRKLLEMRKPCPERTSLLGKYRELVQRSAELDKRLQHLKDNDPGKVQEYEELERICKISANRWTDNIYELVRFYRTLSSSFNQEEFFATFGLPADLEEVQ
;
A
#
# COMPACT_ATOMS: atom_id res chain seq x y z
N MET A 1 -29.36 -52.51 -9.37
CA MET A 1 -29.80 -51.67 -8.23
C MET A 1 -29.32 -52.24 -6.90
N GLU A 2 -29.57 -53.51 -6.57
CA GLU A 2 -29.18 -54.10 -5.28
C GLU A 2 -27.68 -54.03 -4.98
N LYS A 3 -26.82 -54.31 -5.97
CA LYS A 3 -25.36 -54.22 -5.82
C LYS A 3 -24.86 -52.82 -5.41
N GLN A 4 -25.45 -51.76 -5.98
CA GLN A 4 -25.12 -50.38 -5.64
C GLN A 4 -25.61 -50.01 -4.24
N VAL A 5 -26.78 -50.51 -3.83
CA VAL A 5 -27.29 -50.30 -2.47
C VAL A 5 -26.37 -50.94 -1.44
N GLU A 6 -25.86 -52.14 -1.73
CA GLU A 6 -24.95 -52.86 -0.84
C GLU A 6 -23.57 -52.20 -0.76
N GLU A 7 -23.01 -51.75 -1.87
CA GLU A 7 -21.78 -50.94 -1.90
C GLU A 7 -21.92 -49.63 -1.11
N LEU A 8 -23.05 -48.94 -1.25
CA LEU A 8 -23.35 -47.73 -0.48
C LEU A 8 -23.47 -48.01 1.02
N GLN A 9 -24.10 -49.11 1.40
CA GLN A 9 -24.20 -49.51 2.81
C GLN A 9 -22.85 -49.89 3.41
N GLN A 10 -21.98 -50.60 2.67
CA GLN A 10 -20.62 -50.90 3.11
C GLN A 10 -19.79 -49.62 3.26
N THR A 11 -19.91 -48.70 2.32
CA THR A 11 -19.23 -47.40 2.37
C THR A 11 -19.70 -46.57 3.56
N LYS A 12 -21.01 -46.52 3.82
CA LYS A 12 -21.59 -45.86 5.00
C LYS A 12 -21.03 -46.43 6.30
N ARG A 13 -20.95 -47.75 6.45
CA ARG A 13 -20.40 -48.39 7.67
C ARG A 13 -18.94 -48.01 7.90
N LYS A 14 -18.10 -48.10 6.85
CA LYS A 14 -16.69 -47.69 6.92
C LYS A 14 -16.52 -46.22 7.33
N LEU A 15 -17.33 -45.32 6.77
CA LEU A 15 -17.30 -43.90 7.11
C LEU A 15 -17.74 -43.63 8.55
N LEU A 16 -18.73 -44.36 9.06
CA LEU A 16 -19.23 -44.22 10.44
C LEU A 16 -18.21 -44.70 11.48
N GLU A 17 -17.46 -45.77 11.19
CA GLU A 17 -16.35 -46.20 12.05
C GLU A 17 -15.24 -45.16 12.12
N MET A 18 -14.78 -44.65 10.97
CA MET A 18 -13.70 -43.67 10.92
C MET A 18 -14.09 -42.30 11.51
N ARG A 19 -15.38 -41.94 11.50
CA ARG A 19 -15.89 -40.65 11.98
C ARG A 19 -16.56 -40.76 13.35
N LYS A 20 -16.28 -41.80 14.12
CA LYS A 20 -16.87 -41.99 15.45
C LYS A 20 -16.66 -40.74 16.32
N PRO A 21 -17.71 -40.22 16.97
CA PRO A 21 -17.57 -39.15 17.93
C PRO A 21 -16.71 -39.63 19.09
N CYS A 22 -15.56 -38.98 19.29
CA CYS A 22 -14.74 -39.14 20.49
C CYS A 22 -14.34 -37.76 21.01
N PRO A 23 -13.97 -37.63 22.30
CA PRO A 23 -13.58 -36.36 22.90
C PRO A 23 -12.43 -35.69 22.15
N GLU A 24 -11.46 -36.48 21.72
CA GLU A 24 -10.29 -36.01 20.97
C GLU A 24 -10.68 -35.44 19.59
N ARG A 25 -11.51 -36.16 18.82
CA ARG A 25 -12.04 -35.67 17.53
C ARG A 25 -12.87 -34.39 17.71
N THR A 26 -13.68 -34.32 18.75
CA THR A 26 -14.53 -33.15 19.03
C THR A 26 -13.67 -31.93 19.37
N SER A 27 -12.63 -32.11 20.20
CA SER A 27 -11.64 -31.08 20.52
C SER A 27 -10.86 -30.64 19.28
N LEU A 28 -10.40 -31.59 18.45
CA LEU A 28 -9.67 -31.29 17.21
C LEU A 28 -10.53 -30.50 16.22
N LEU A 29 -11.80 -30.86 16.06
CA LEU A 29 -12.75 -30.14 15.22
C LEU A 29 -13.05 -28.74 15.76
N GLY A 30 -13.09 -28.56 17.08
CA GLY A 30 -13.19 -27.25 17.72
C GLY A 30 -12.00 -26.36 17.39
N LYS A 31 -10.78 -26.85 17.67
CA LYS A 31 -9.52 -26.16 17.34
C LYS A 31 -9.40 -25.85 15.85
N TYR A 32 -9.81 -26.77 14.99
CA TYR A 32 -9.81 -26.55 13.54
C TYR A 32 -10.71 -25.37 13.16
N ARG A 33 -11.94 -25.29 13.71
CA ARG A 33 -12.84 -24.16 13.45
C ARG A 33 -12.25 -22.84 13.96
N GLU A 34 -11.68 -22.84 15.17
CA GLU A 34 -11.02 -21.66 15.73
C GLU A 34 -9.86 -21.18 14.85
N LEU A 35 -9.01 -22.09 14.40
CA LEU A 35 -7.87 -21.77 13.53
C LEU A 35 -8.34 -21.24 12.16
N VAL A 36 -9.37 -21.83 11.57
CA VAL A 36 -9.95 -21.34 10.31
C VAL A 36 -10.51 -19.93 10.48
N GLN A 37 -11.25 -19.68 11.56
CA GLN A 37 -11.80 -18.36 11.85
C GLN A 37 -10.68 -17.33 12.09
N ARG A 38 -9.65 -17.71 12.84
CA ARG A 38 -8.50 -16.84 13.14
C ARG A 38 -7.67 -16.55 11.90
N SER A 39 -7.46 -17.53 11.03
CA SER A 39 -6.80 -17.33 9.73
C SER A 39 -7.57 -16.30 8.90
N ALA A 40 -8.89 -16.48 8.76
CA ALA A 40 -9.73 -15.57 7.99
C ALA A 40 -9.74 -14.14 8.56
N GLU A 41 -9.68 -13.98 9.89
CA GLU A 41 -9.55 -12.66 10.52
C GLU A 41 -8.18 -12.03 10.27
N LEU A 42 -7.11 -12.81 10.39
CA LEU A 42 -5.74 -12.34 10.12
C LEU A 42 -5.57 -11.95 8.64
N ASP A 43 -6.11 -12.73 7.70
CA ASP A 43 -6.06 -12.41 6.27
C ASP A 43 -6.77 -11.09 5.96
N LYS A 44 -7.93 -10.83 6.61
CA LYS A 44 -8.62 -9.53 6.49
C LYS A 44 -7.77 -8.38 7.03
N ARG A 45 -7.14 -8.56 8.20
CA ARG A 45 -6.24 -7.54 8.78
C ARG A 45 -5.04 -7.28 7.88
N LEU A 46 -4.44 -8.33 7.32
CA LEU A 46 -3.33 -8.19 6.37
C LEU A 46 -3.75 -7.46 5.10
N GLN A 47 -4.94 -7.72 4.57
CA GLN A 47 -5.46 -6.95 3.43
C GLN A 47 -5.60 -5.46 3.76
N HIS A 48 -6.10 -5.11 4.94
CA HIS A 48 -6.19 -3.71 5.37
C HIS A 48 -4.82 -3.04 5.59
N LEU A 49 -3.79 -3.83 5.91
CA LEU A 49 -2.43 -3.34 6.13
C LEU A 49 -1.57 -3.37 4.87
N LYS A 50 -2.07 -3.94 3.77
CA LYS A 50 -1.32 -4.09 2.52
C LYS A 50 -0.89 -2.75 1.93
N ASP A 51 -1.71 -1.71 2.11
CA ASP A 51 -1.41 -0.36 1.64
C ASP A 51 -0.36 0.34 2.53
N ASN A 52 -0.09 -0.18 3.72
CA ASN A 52 0.91 0.32 4.68
C ASN A 52 2.22 -0.47 4.61
N ASP A 53 2.68 -0.83 3.41
CA ASP A 53 3.98 -1.47 3.24
C ASP A 53 5.11 -0.49 3.59
N PRO A 54 5.87 -0.71 4.67
CA PRO A 54 6.94 0.19 5.08
C PRO A 54 8.02 0.37 3.99
N GLY A 55 8.25 -0.66 3.16
CA GLY A 55 9.19 -0.57 2.05
C GLY A 55 8.72 0.41 0.98
N LYS A 56 7.41 0.44 0.71
CA LYS A 56 6.81 1.41 -0.22
C LYS A 56 6.81 2.82 0.35
N VAL A 57 6.55 2.97 1.65
CA VAL A 57 6.64 4.28 2.32
C VAL A 57 8.05 4.86 2.21
N GLN A 58 9.08 4.06 2.49
CA GLN A 58 10.48 4.48 2.34
C GLN A 58 10.85 4.85 0.89
N GLU A 59 10.33 4.12 -0.09
CA GLU A 59 10.51 4.45 -1.51
C GLU A 59 9.89 5.82 -1.84
N TYR A 60 8.67 6.09 -1.35
CA TYR A 60 8.03 7.39 -1.54
C TYR A 60 8.75 8.52 -0.81
N GLU A 61 9.22 8.30 0.41
CA GLU A 61 9.99 9.29 1.18
C GLU A 61 11.29 9.67 0.48
N GLU A 62 12.01 8.71 -0.10
CA GLU A 62 13.23 8.99 -0.85
C GLU A 62 12.94 9.74 -2.16
N LEU A 63 11.88 9.35 -2.88
CA LEU A 63 11.44 10.07 -4.08
C LEU A 63 11.00 11.50 -3.75
N GLU A 64 10.24 11.68 -2.67
CA GLU A 64 9.84 13.00 -2.17
C GLU A 64 11.07 13.85 -1.89
N ARG A 65 12.06 13.31 -1.16
CA ARG A 65 13.32 14.00 -0.84
C ARG A 65 14.06 14.45 -2.10
N ILE A 66 14.19 13.57 -3.11
CA ILE A 66 14.84 13.88 -4.38
C ILE A 66 14.08 14.97 -5.13
N CYS A 67 12.75 14.88 -5.16
CA CYS A 67 11.89 15.88 -5.80
C CYS A 67 12.03 17.25 -5.14
N LYS A 68 12.01 17.33 -3.81
CA LYS A 68 12.19 18.60 -3.06
C LYS A 68 13.54 19.24 -3.35
N ILE A 69 14.63 18.48 -3.27
CA ILE A 69 15.98 18.98 -3.56
C ILE A 69 16.07 19.47 -5.01
N SER A 70 15.48 18.72 -5.94
CA SER A 70 15.50 19.09 -7.35
C SER A 70 14.68 20.36 -7.61
N ALA A 71 13.51 20.49 -6.98
CA ALA A 71 12.69 21.69 -7.06
C ALA A 71 13.44 22.92 -6.52
N ASN A 72 14.05 22.82 -5.34
CA ASN A 72 14.79 23.93 -4.73
C ASN A 72 15.99 24.34 -5.59
N ARG A 73 16.68 23.39 -6.22
CA ARG A 73 17.75 23.71 -7.18
C ARG A 73 17.24 24.47 -8.40
N TRP A 74 16.04 24.16 -8.89
CA TRP A 74 15.41 24.95 -9.96
C TRP A 74 14.99 26.33 -9.48
N THR A 75 14.49 26.45 -8.25
CA THR A 75 14.20 27.74 -7.61
C THR A 75 15.46 28.61 -7.52
N ASP A 76 16.58 28.05 -7.08
CA ASP A 76 17.88 28.75 -7.05
C ASP A 76 18.29 29.25 -8.43
N ASN A 77 18.20 28.39 -9.45
CA ASN A 77 18.53 28.74 -10.83
C ASN A 77 17.66 29.90 -11.34
N ILE A 78 16.36 29.89 -11.03
CA ILE A 78 15.44 30.98 -11.40
C ILE A 78 15.88 32.28 -10.73
N TYR A 79 16.23 32.25 -9.44
CA TYR A 79 16.69 33.44 -8.73
C TYR A 79 18.04 33.96 -9.22
N GLU A 80 18.95 33.09 -9.64
CA GLU A 80 20.20 33.50 -10.29
C GLU A 80 19.94 34.17 -11.65
N LEU A 81 18.99 33.66 -12.43
CA LEU A 81 18.55 34.35 -13.66
C LEU A 81 17.94 35.72 -13.36
N VAL A 82 17.07 35.82 -12.35
CA VAL A 82 16.49 37.10 -11.92
C VAL A 82 17.59 38.09 -11.52
N ARG A 83 18.58 37.64 -10.75
CA ARG A 83 19.74 38.46 -10.37
C ARG A 83 20.50 38.94 -11.60
N PHE A 84 20.77 38.05 -12.56
CA PHE A 84 21.44 38.42 -13.80
C PHE A 84 20.63 39.46 -14.60
N TYR A 85 19.34 39.26 -14.81
CA TYR A 85 18.50 40.21 -15.56
C TYR A 85 18.39 41.58 -14.88
N ARG A 86 18.39 41.63 -13.54
CA ARG A 86 18.47 42.89 -12.78
C ARG A 86 19.76 43.67 -13.06
N THR A 87 20.87 43.00 -13.41
CA THR A 87 22.10 43.69 -13.81
C THR A 87 22.04 44.25 -15.24
N LEU A 88 21.21 43.67 -16.11
CA LEU A 88 21.09 44.07 -17.52
C LEU A 88 20.12 45.23 -17.74
N SER A 89 19.08 45.36 -16.92
CA SER A 89 18.10 46.44 -17.04
C SER A 89 17.67 46.96 -15.67
N SER A 90 17.82 48.27 -15.48
CA SER A 90 17.33 48.97 -14.28
C SER A 90 15.80 49.05 -14.21
N SER A 91 15.10 48.81 -15.32
CA SER A 91 13.63 48.75 -15.37
C SER A 91 13.09 47.33 -15.17
N PHE A 92 13.93 46.37 -14.80
CA PHE A 92 13.51 44.98 -14.60
C PHE A 92 12.50 44.87 -13.44
N ASN A 93 11.34 44.28 -13.73
CA ASN A 93 10.31 43.95 -12.75
C ASN A 93 10.22 42.42 -12.57
N GLN A 94 10.50 41.95 -11.35
CA GLN A 94 10.47 40.51 -11.04
C GLN A 94 9.06 39.93 -11.07
N GLU A 95 8.04 40.66 -10.62
CA GLU A 95 6.66 40.17 -10.61
C GLU A 95 6.13 39.98 -12.03
N GLU A 96 6.44 40.92 -12.94
CA GLU A 96 6.09 40.81 -14.35
C GLU A 96 6.86 39.67 -15.05
N PHE A 97 8.15 39.50 -14.70
CA PHE A 97 8.95 38.38 -15.17
C PHE A 97 8.34 37.04 -14.71
N PHE A 98 8.01 36.90 -13.42
CA PHE A 98 7.37 35.69 -12.90
C PHE A 98 6.01 35.44 -13.55
N ALA A 99 5.16 36.45 -13.68
CA ALA A 99 3.87 36.33 -14.35
C ALA A 99 4.01 35.86 -15.82
N THR A 100 5.04 36.33 -16.53
CA THR A 100 5.32 35.92 -17.92
C THR A 100 5.62 34.42 -18.05
N PHE A 101 6.29 33.84 -17.04
CA PHE A 101 6.62 32.41 -17.01
C PHE A 101 5.61 31.58 -16.20
N GLY A 102 4.50 32.17 -15.74
CA GLY A 102 3.50 31.50 -14.91
C GLY A 102 4.01 31.11 -13.53
N LEU A 103 5.04 31.79 -13.03
CA LEU A 103 5.60 31.58 -11.70
C LEU A 103 4.81 32.38 -10.66
N PRO A 104 4.66 31.84 -9.44
CA PRO A 104 4.07 32.59 -8.33
C PRO A 104 4.94 33.79 -7.95
N ALA A 105 4.32 34.88 -7.52
CA ALA A 105 5.02 36.08 -7.06
C ALA A 105 5.84 35.80 -5.79
N ASP A 106 5.34 34.89 -4.96
CA ASP A 106 5.90 34.37 -3.71
C ASP A 106 6.60 33.02 -3.91
N LEU A 107 7.35 32.85 -5.01
CA LEU A 107 8.11 31.63 -5.25
C LEU A 107 9.13 31.39 -4.13
N GLU A 108 8.89 30.38 -3.31
CA GLU A 108 9.76 29.97 -2.21
C GLU A 108 10.29 28.54 -2.41
N GLU A 109 11.26 28.15 -1.59
CA GLU A 109 11.72 26.78 -1.51
C GLU A 109 10.64 25.84 -0.95
N VAL A 110 10.64 24.60 -1.42
CA VAL A 110 9.77 23.54 -0.92
C VAL A 110 10.33 23.01 0.41
N GLN A 111 9.48 23.01 1.45
CA GLN A 111 9.77 22.46 2.78
C GLN A 111 9.54 20.93 2.88
#